data_AF-A0A2X2BJJ2-F1
#
_entry.id   AF-A0A2X2BJJ2-F1
#
_cell.length_a   1.000
_cell.length_b   1.000
_cell.length_c   1.000
_cell.angle_alpha   90.00
_cell.angle_beta   90.00
_cell.angle_gamma   90.00
#
_symmetry.space_group_name_H-M   'P 1'
#
loop_
_entity.id
_entity.type
_entity.pdbx_description
1 polymer ?
#
loop_
_entity_poly.entity_id
_entity_poly.type
_entity_poly.pdbx_seq_one_letter_code
_entity_poly.pdbx_strand_id
1 'polypeptide(L)'
;MPSQLMRTSAVFAFLISLLFTGVSFASTSTGSSRMLQADTFKSTTTSLPDLKKYPSGTQRKKAFLNVIVPIIDNINNKILRDREWLTAQRKAQHWGSADLKKTA
;
A
#
# COMPACT_ATOMS: atom_id res chain seq x y z
N MET A 1 38.07 -28.67 -33.83
CA MET A 1 37.33 -27.39 -33.89
C MET A 1 35.84 -27.71 -33.96
N PRO A 2 35.02 -27.32 -32.97
CA PRO A 2 33.60 -27.67 -32.99
C PRO A 2 32.89 -26.92 -34.13
N SER A 3 32.10 -27.66 -34.92
CA SER A 3 31.39 -27.14 -36.08
C SER A 3 30.39 -26.06 -35.69
N GLN A 4 30.19 -25.05 -36.56
CA GLN A 4 29.30 -23.92 -36.26
C GLN A 4 27.85 -24.33 -35.96
N LEU A 5 27.44 -25.51 -36.44
CA LEU A 5 26.15 -26.16 -36.16
C LEU A 5 25.94 -26.53 -34.67
N MET A 6 26.99 -26.97 -33.97
CA MET A 6 26.88 -27.30 -32.53
C MET A 6 26.74 -26.05 -31.66
N ARG A 7 27.40 -24.95 -32.07
CA ARG A 7 27.38 -23.68 -31.32
C ARG A 7 26.01 -23.01 -31.36
N THR A 8 25.32 -23.04 -32.50
CA THR A 8 23.99 -22.41 -32.62
C THR A 8 22.90 -23.21 -31.92
N SER A 9 22.96 -24.54 -31.96
CA SER A 9 22.03 -25.43 -31.25
C SER A 9 22.11 -25.26 -29.72
N ALA A 10 23.32 -25.18 -29.17
CA ALA A 10 23.53 -24.98 -27.73
C ALA A 10 23.02 -23.61 -27.24
N VAL A 11 23.21 -22.56 -28.05
CA VAL A 11 22.69 -21.21 -27.73
C VAL A 11 21.16 -21.19 -27.78
N PHE A 12 20.55 -21.86 -28.76
CA PHE A 12 19.10 -21.95 -28.87
C PHE A 12 18.47 -22.71 -27.68
N ALA A 13 19.08 -23.82 -27.27
CA ALA A 13 18.67 -24.57 -26.09
C ALA A 13 18.80 -23.75 -24.78
N PHE A 14 19.87 -22.97 -24.64
CA PHE A 14 20.06 -22.06 -23.51
C PHE A 14 18.97 -20.97 -23.46
N LEU A 15 18.63 -20.37 -24.60
CA LEU A 15 17.56 -19.36 -24.68
C LEU A 15 16.18 -19.94 -24.36
N ILE A 16 15.87 -21.17 -24.80
CA ILE A 16 14.62 -21.86 -24.43
C ILE A 16 14.57 -22.14 -22.92
N SER A 17 15.68 -22.58 -22.32
CA SER A 17 15.76 -22.81 -20.88
C SER A 17 15.55 -21.52 -20.07
N LEU A 18 16.04 -20.37 -20.57
CA LEU A 18 15.83 -19.06 -19.93
C LEU A 18 14.34 -18.63 -19.96
N LEU A 19 13.61 -18.97 -21.01
CA LEU A 19 12.19 -18.61 -21.16
C LEU A 19 11.25 -19.44 -20.25
N PHE A 20 11.61 -20.69 -19.93
CA PHE A 20 10.75 -21.59 -19.14
C PHE A 20 10.96 -21.53 -17.62
N THR A 21 12.01 -20.86 -17.13
CA THR A 21 12.30 -20.72 -15.68
C THR A 21 11.52 -19.60 -14.99
N GLY A 22 10.62 -18.91 -15.71
CA GLY A 22 9.89 -17.72 -15.22
C GLY A 22 8.47 -17.94 -14.70
N VAL A 23 7.95 -19.18 -14.59
CA VAL A 23 6.61 -19.42 -14.04
C VAL A 23 6.64 -19.39 -12.51
N SER A 24 6.63 -18.19 -11.94
CA SER A 24 6.40 -18.02 -10.50
C SER A 24 4.96 -18.46 -10.20
N PHE A 25 4.80 -19.56 -9.47
CA PHE A 25 3.55 -19.91 -8.81
C PHE A 25 3.24 -18.83 -7.77
N ALA A 26 2.37 -17.88 -8.12
CA ALA A 26 1.81 -16.95 -7.15
C ALA A 26 0.86 -17.71 -6.23
N SER A 27 1.41 -18.31 -5.17
CA SER A 27 0.62 -18.92 -4.11
C SER A 27 0.03 -17.81 -3.26
N THR A 28 -1.25 -17.50 -3.45
CA THR A 28 -1.99 -16.61 -2.54
C THR A 28 -2.38 -17.45 -1.33
N SER A 29 -1.50 -17.53 -0.33
CA SER A 29 -1.92 -17.98 0.99
C SER A 29 -2.78 -16.86 1.58
N THR A 30 -4.07 -17.13 1.79
CA THR A 30 -4.91 -16.31 2.65
C THR A 30 -4.45 -16.52 4.09
N GLY A 31 -3.26 -15.97 4.42
CA GLY A 31 -2.81 -15.82 5.78
C GLY A 31 -3.78 -14.89 6.47
N SER A 32 -4.43 -15.37 7.52
CA SER A 32 -5.30 -14.57 8.36
C SER A 32 -4.50 -13.37 8.88
N SER A 33 -4.66 -12.21 8.27
CA SER A 33 -4.01 -10.96 8.64
C SER A 33 -4.64 -10.42 9.93
N ARG A 34 -4.41 -11.12 11.05
CA ARG A 34 -4.65 -10.60 12.40
C ARG A 34 -3.40 -9.87 12.91
N MET A 35 -2.89 -8.90 12.15
CA MET A 35 -1.82 -8.02 12.61
C MET A 35 -1.93 -6.64 11.95
N LEU A 36 -3.06 -5.95 12.14
CA LEU A 36 -3.18 -4.48 12.05
C LEU A 36 -4.24 -3.95 13.02
N GLN A 37 -4.45 -4.64 14.15
CA GLN A 37 -5.39 -4.23 15.20
C GLN A 37 -4.61 -3.75 16.42
N ALA A 38 -3.92 -2.62 16.31
CA ALA A 38 -3.42 -1.86 17.46
C ALA A 38 -2.89 -0.49 17.03
N ASP A 39 -3.70 0.26 16.28
CA ASP A 39 -3.75 1.70 16.46
C ASP A 39 -5.23 2.03 16.36
N THR A 40 -5.88 2.09 17.51
CA THR A 40 -7.21 2.66 17.64
C THR A 40 -7.07 4.12 17.28
N PHE A 41 -7.08 4.43 15.98
CA PHE A 41 -7.45 5.75 15.50
C PHE A 41 -8.73 6.07 16.26
N LYS A 42 -8.70 7.08 17.14
CA LYS A 42 -9.91 7.73 17.64
C LYS A 42 -10.67 8.14 16.40
N SER A 43 -11.53 7.23 15.96
CA SER A 43 -12.20 7.31 14.69
C SER A 43 -13.15 8.46 14.84
N THR A 44 -12.74 9.63 14.34
CA THR A 44 -13.69 10.57 13.78
C THR A 44 -14.38 9.77 12.68
N THR A 45 -15.47 9.10 13.05
CA THR A 45 -16.25 8.24 12.17
C THR A 45 -16.91 9.14 11.15
N THR A 46 -16.18 9.51 10.10
CA THR A 46 -16.77 10.17 8.96
C THR A 46 -17.77 9.19 8.38
N SER A 47 -19.06 9.49 8.53
CA SER A 47 -20.14 8.65 8.02
C SER A 47 -19.99 8.55 6.50
N LEU A 48 -19.79 7.33 6.00
CA LEU A 48 -19.71 7.10 4.57
C LEU A 48 -21.13 7.14 3.97
N PRO A 49 -21.32 7.79 2.81
CA PRO A 49 -22.58 7.75 2.10
C PRO A 49 -22.90 6.33 1.63
N ASP A 50 -24.18 6.00 1.56
CA ASP A 50 -24.61 4.72 0.98
C ASP A 50 -24.30 4.67 -0.53
N LEU A 51 -23.55 3.65 -0.93
CA LEU A 51 -23.13 3.39 -2.31
C LEU A 51 -24.03 2.36 -3.00
N LYS A 52 -24.95 1.71 -2.29
CA LYS A 52 -25.86 0.71 -2.87
C LYS A 52 -26.79 1.30 -3.92
N LYS A 53 -27.05 2.61 -3.84
CA LYS A 53 -27.81 3.37 -4.85
C LYS A 53 -27.21 3.34 -6.26
N TYR A 54 -25.92 3.04 -6.41
CA TYR A 54 -25.28 2.88 -7.72
C TYR A 54 -25.29 1.41 -8.15
N PRO A 55 -25.55 1.10 -9.43
CA PRO A 55 -25.49 -0.27 -9.94
C PRO A 55 -24.07 -0.85 -9.80
N SER A 56 -24.00 -2.16 -9.64
CA SER A 56 -22.72 -2.89 -9.51
C SER A 56 -21.79 -2.67 -10.70
N GLY A 57 -20.48 -2.81 -10.47
CA GLY A 57 -19.45 -2.64 -11.51
C GLY A 57 -18.84 -1.24 -11.51
N THR A 58 -18.53 -0.72 -12.71
CA THR A 58 -17.75 0.51 -12.89
C THR A 58 -18.36 1.73 -12.20
N GLN A 59 -19.69 1.88 -12.23
CA GLN A 59 -20.37 3.02 -11.62
C GLN A 59 -20.19 3.06 -10.10
N ARG A 60 -20.46 1.94 -9.41
CA ARG A 60 -20.26 1.85 -7.95
C ARG A 60 -18.78 2.00 -7.56
N LYS A 61 -17.85 1.46 -8.36
CA LYS A 61 -16.40 1.67 -8.13
C LYS A 61 -16.01 3.14 -8.23
N LYS A 62 -16.51 3.87 -9.24
CA LYS A 62 -16.26 5.30 -9.41
C LYS A 62 -16.82 6.10 -8.23
N ALA A 63 -18.05 5.83 -7.82
CA ALA A 63 -18.68 6.50 -6.68
C ALA A 63 -17.91 6.24 -5.38
N PHE A 64 -17.44 5.00 -5.15
CA PHE A 64 -16.59 4.65 -4.01
C PHE A 64 -15.30 5.48 -4.00
N LEU A 65 -14.57 5.52 -5.12
CA LEU A 65 -13.30 6.24 -5.21
C LEU A 65 -13.49 7.75 -4.99
N ASN A 66 -14.55 8.34 -5.54
CA ASN A 66 -14.86 9.75 -5.35
C ASN A 66 -15.09 10.11 -3.88
N VAL A 67 -15.57 9.17 -3.07
CA VAL A 67 -15.83 9.37 -1.64
C VAL A 67 -14.55 9.11 -0.82
N ILE A 68 -13.87 8.02 -1.09
CA ILE A 68 -12.75 7.55 -0.27
C ILE A 68 -11.48 8.37 -0.50
N VAL A 69 -11.16 8.74 -1.73
CA VAL A 69 -9.91 9.44 -2.05
C VAL A 69 -9.77 10.74 -1.26
N PRO A 70 -10.76 11.67 -1.26
CA PRO A 70 -10.65 12.90 -0.47
C PRO A 70 -10.53 12.68 1.04
N ILE A 71 -11.18 11.63 1.57
CA ILE A 71 -11.09 11.27 2.99
C ILE A 71 -9.66 10.84 3.32
N ILE A 72 -9.07 9.97 2.50
CA ILE A 72 -7.68 9.53 2.65
C ILE A 72 -6.73 10.72 2.57
N ASP A 73 -6.90 11.60 1.58
CA ASP A 73 -6.04 12.77 1.41
C ASP A 73 -6.11 13.70 2.64
N ASN A 74 -7.31 13.93 3.17
CA ASN A 74 -7.49 14.73 4.39
C ASN A 74 -6.75 14.12 5.60
N ILE A 75 -6.89 12.80 5.80
CA ILE A 75 -6.22 12.07 6.88
C ILE A 75 -4.71 12.12 6.69
N ASN A 76 -4.21 11.88 5.48
CA ASN A 76 -2.78 11.94 5.15
C ASN A 76 -2.19 13.33 5.43
N ASN A 77 -2.91 14.40 5.05
CA ASN A 77 -2.50 15.77 5.33
C ASN A 77 -2.46 16.07 6.84
N LYS A 78 -3.38 15.49 7.62
CA LYS A 78 -3.33 15.59 9.08
C LYS A 78 -2.10 14.86 9.66
N ILE A 79 -1.86 13.62 9.22
CA ILE A 79 -0.70 12.83 9.63
C ILE A 79 0.62 13.55 9.29
N LEU A 80 0.70 14.18 8.10
CA LEU A 80 1.87 14.95 7.69
C LEU A 80 2.15 16.11 8.65
N ARG A 81 1.12 16.92 8.97
CA ARG A 81 1.25 18.04 9.92
C ARG A 81 1.66 17.56 11.31
N ASP A 82 1.08 16.47 11.78
CA ASP A 82 1.43 15.90 13.08
C ASP A 82 2.90 15.41 13.09
N ARG A 83 3.39 14.83 11.99
CA ARG A 83 4.81 14.44 11.83
C ARG A 83 5.76 15.62 11.79
N GLU A 84 5.41 16.68 11.06
CA GLU A 84 6.20 17.91 11.02
C GLU A 84 6.31 18.54 12.41
N TRP A 85 5.18 18.60 13.12
CA TRP A 85 5.15 19.07 14.51
C TRP A 85 6.03 18.23 15.43
N LEU A 86 5.92 16.90 15.40
CA LEU A 86 6.78 16.00 16.18
C LEU A 86 8.27 16.19 15.86
N THR A 87 8.59 16.43 14.59
CA THR A 87 9.96 16.67 14.14
C THR A 87 10.49 18.01 14.66
N ALA A 88 9.67 19.06 14.61
CA ALA A 88 10.01 20.36 15.16
C ALA A 88 10.23 20.30 16.68
N GLN A 89 9.34 19.61 17.40
CA GLN A 89 9.45 19.43 18.85
C GLN A 89 10.74 18.68 19.23
N ARG A 90 11.06 17.61 18.49
CA ARG A 90 12.32 16.87 18.66
C ARG A 90 13.53 17.77 18.45
N LYS A 91 13.51 18.66 17.44
CA LYS A 91 14.61 19.61 17.21
C LYS A 91 14.74 20.65 18.33
N ALA A 92 13.62 21.10 18.89
CA ALA A 92 13.61 22.06 20.00
C ALA A 92 14.11 21.47 21.34
N GLN A 93 14.21 20.14 21.46
CA GLN A 93 14.65 19.43 22.69
C GLN A 93 13.85 19.80 23.95
N HIS A 94 12.65 20.34 23.76
CA HIS A 94 11.78 20.78 24.83
C HIS A 94 10.42 20.11 24.64
N TRP A 95 9.82 19.60 25.72
CA TRP A 95 8.48 19.02 25.71
C TRP A 95 7.69 19.67 26.84
N GLY A 96 6.68 20.47 26.50
CA GLY A 96 5.80 21.08 27.49
C GLY A 96 4.77 20.08 28.00
N SER A 97 4.18 20.37 29.16
CA SER A 97 3.11 19.54 29.74
C SER A 97 1.88 19.43 28.82
N ALA A 98 1.63 20.45 27.98
CA ALA A 98 0.57 20.43 26.97
C ALA A 98 0.91 19.51 25.78
N ASP A 99 2.18 19.46 25.37
CA ASP A 99 2.66 18.61 24.27
C ASP A 99 2.53 17.14 24.64
N LEU A 100 2.85 16.80 25.90
CA LEU A 100 2.70 15.45 26.44
C LEU A 100 1.24 14.98 26.43
N LYS A 101 0.27 15.87 26.69
CA LYS A 101 -1.17 15.55 26.60
C LYS A 101 -1.65 15.35 25.16
N LYS A 102 -0.98 15.93 24.17
CA LYS A 102 -1.29 15.75 22.75
C LYS A 102 -0.79 14.41 22.22
N THR A 103 0.26 13.85 22.83
CA THR A 103 0.89 12.58 22.45
C THR A 103 0.45 11.37 23.29
N ALA A 104 -0.20 11.60 24.44
CA ALA A 104 -0.74 10.57 25.32
C ALA A 104 -2.15 10.11 24.87
#